data_AF-W4G087-F1
#
_entry.id   AF-W4G087-F1
#
_cell.length_a   1.000
_cell.length_b   1.000
_cell.length_c   1.000
_cell.angle_alpha   90.00
_cell.angle_beta   90.00
_cell.angle_gamma   90.00
#
_symmetry.space_group_name_H-M   'P 1'
#
loop_
_entity.id
_entity.type
_entity.pdbx_description
1 polymer ?
#
loop_
_entity_poly.entity_id
_entity_poly.type
_entity_poly.pdbx_seq_one_letter_code
_entity_poly.pdbx_strand_id
1 'polypeptide(L)'
;MQFLRAGHMAWIQDYMATRASGYNSLLRLLQKFADRHGFSKQRVCRQKKTQQDLEETRLAFGKQFHADHPDVALDCLYNADETGIQYDMCPSTIWAVRGGGSYVANSETHSYRMTALLTVRADGAKLPILFVIRGVTGGTIETNEFLPTILKGTFTPCRKKRG
;
A
#
# COMPACT_ATOMS: atom_id res chain seq x y z
N MET A 1 -3.44 6.29 -22.01
CA MET A 1 -2.97 7.12 -23.13
C MET A 1 -2.92 6.41 -24.48
N GLN A 2 -2.65 5.09 -24.56
CA GLN A 2 -2.59 4.38 -25.85
C GLN A 2 -3.93 4.37 -26.63
N PHE A 3 -5.07 4.18 -25.95
CA PHE A 3 -6.40 4.19 -26.59
C PHE A 3 -6.74 5.53 -27.27
N LEU A 4 -6.55 6.64 -26.54
CA LEU A 4 -6.76 8.00 -27.06
C LEU A 4 -5.83 8.33 -28.24
N ARG A 5 -4.60 7.80 -28.21
CA ARG A 5 -3.62 7.97 -29.30
C ARG A 5 -3.89 7.09 -30.52
N ALA A 6 -4.66 6.01 -30.39
CA ALA A 6 -4.94 5.13 -31.53
C ALA A 6 -6.10 5.64 -32.39
N GLY A 7 -7.12 6.27 -31.79
CA GLY A 7 -8.33 6.70 -32.50
C GLY A 7 -8.57 8.21 -32.60
N HIS A 8 -7.91 9.03 -31.79
CA HIS A 8 -8.29 10.45 -31.62
C HIS A 8 -7.11 11.43 -31.70
N MET A 9 -5.99 11.05 -32.34
CA MET A 9 -4.79 11.90 -32.39
C MET A 9 -5.01 13.26 -33.06
N ALA A 10 -5.74 13.29 -34.16
CA ALA A 10 -6.05 14.55 -34.85
C ALA A 10 -6.82 15.51 -33.94
N TRP A 11 -7.83 15.01 -33.23
CA TRP A 11 -8.60 15.78 -32.25
C TRP A 11 -7.73 16.25 -31.07
N ILE A 12 -6.84 15.40 -30.56
CA ILE A 12 -5.92 15.76 -29.47
C ILE A 12 -4.98 16.88 -29.91
N GLN A 13 -4.43 16.79 -31.13
CA GLN A 13 -3.53 17.81 -31.68
C GLN A 13 -4.25 19.15 -31.85
N ASP A 14 -5.44 19.15 -32.43
CA ASP A 14 -6.26 20.35 -32.59
C ASP A 14 -6.67 20.97 -31.24
N TYR A 15 -7.11 20.13 -30.30
CA TYR A 15 -7.44 20.56 -28.94
C TYR A 15 -6.23 21.17 -28.21
N MET A 16 -5.04 20.61 -28.39
CA MET A 16 -3.83 21.18 -27.79
C MET A 16 -3.40 22.48 -28.47
N ALA A 17 -3.56 22.60 -29.78
CA ALA A 17 -3.20 23.79 -30.56
C ALA A 17 -4.07 25.01 -30.22
N THR A 18 -5.34 24.78 -29.86
CA THR A 18 -6.32 25.84 -29.54
C THR A 18 -6.19 26.40 -28.11
N ARG A 19 -5.24 25.92 -27.30
CA ARG A 19 -5.08 26.31 -25.89
C ARG A 19 -3.68 26.81 -25.61
N ALA A 20 -3.58 27.88 -24.82
CA ALA A 20 -2.30 28.48 -24.41
C ALA A 20 -1.34 27.48 -23.71
N SER A 21 -1.90 26.48 -23.01
CA SER A 21 -1.13 25.35 -22.47
C SER A 21 -1.83 24.04 -22.82
N GLY A 22 -1.74 23.64 -24.10
CA GLY A 22 -2.46 22.49 -24.67
C GLY A 22 -2.35 21.21 -23.86
N TYR A 23 -1.13 20.80 -23.54
CA TYR A 23 -0.89 19.56 -22.80
C TYR A 23 -1.49 19.58 -21.38
N ASN A 24 -1.26 20.66 -20.62
CA ASN A 24 -1.82 20.80 -19.26
C ASN A 24 -3.35 20.91 -19.27
N SER A 25 -3.90 21.57 -20.29
CA SER A 25 -5.36 21.69 -20.47
C SER A 25 -5.99 20.33 -20.75
N LEU A 26 -5.33 19.51 -21.58
CA LEU A 26 -5.75 18.13 -21.86
C LEU A 26 -5.69 17.25 -20.59
N LEU A 27 -4.61 17.34 -19.81
CA LEU A 27 -4.51 16.60 -18.55
C LEU A 27 -5.64 16.97 -17.57
N ARG A 28 -5.94 18.26 -17.42
CA ARG A 28 -7.06 18.72 -16.58
C ARG A 28 -8.41 18.24 -17.10
N LEU A 29 -8.61 18.19 -18.41
CA LEU A 29 -9.83 17.66 -19.02
C LEU A 29 -10.01 16.17 -18.66
N LEU A 30 -8.96 15.38 -18.82
CA LEU A 30 -8.97 13.94 -18.49
C LEU A 30 -9.19 13.70 -16.99
N GLN A 31 -8.58 14.52 -16.13
CA GLN A 31 -8.79 14.42 -14.69
C GLN A 31 -10.25 14.72 -14.31
N LYS A 32 -10.81 15.83 -14.82
CA LYS A 32 -12.22 16.18 -14.56
C LYS A 32 -13.19 15.13 -15.10
N PHE A 33 -12.87 14.52 -16.23
CA PHE A 33 -13.64 13.42 -16.79
C PHE A 33 -13.59 12.20 -15.86
N ALA A 34 -12.39 11.83 -15.39
CA ALA A 34 -12.21 10.74 -14.44
C ALA A 34 -13.04 10.97 -13.16
N ASP A 35 -12.94 12.17 -12.58
CA ASP A 35 -13.64 12.55 -11.36
C ASP A 35 -15.18 12.53 -11.55
N ARG A 36 -15.68 13.07 -12.66
CA ARG A 36 -17.12 13.12 -12.98
C ARG A 36 -17.74 11.74 -13.11
N HIS A 37 -16.99 10.79 -13.65
CA HIS A 37 -17.48 9.44 -13.92
C HIS A 37 -17.05 8.42 -12.86
N GLY A 38 -16.50 8.88 -11.72
CA GLY A 38 -16.15 8.02 -10.60
C GLY A 38 -14.96 7.08 -10.86
N PHE A 39 -14.12 7.39 -11.85
CA PHE A 39 -12.92 6.61 -12.10
C PHE A 39 -11.90 6.87 -10.99
N SER A 40 -11.56 5.81 -10.24
CA SER A 40 -10.54 5.87 -9.20
C SER A 40 -9.24 5.23 -9.68
N LYS A 41 -8.11 5.77 -9.21
CA LYS A 41 -6.79 5.18 -9.44
C LYS A 41 -6.66 3.94 -8.55
N GLN A 42 -6.93 2.77 -9.09
CA GLN A 42 -6.72 1.50 -8.39
C GLN A 42 -5.36 0.91 -8.74
N ARG A 43 -4.67 0.34 -7.74
CA ARG A 43 -3.52 -0.53 -8.01
C ARG A 43 -4.06 -1.83 -8.60
N VAL A 44 -3.45 -2.30 -9.68
CA VAL A 44 -3.77 -3.62 -10.24
C VAL A 44 -3.38 -4.66 -9.19
N CYS A 45 -4.38 -5.21 -8.52
CA CYS A 45 -4.23 -6.31 -7.60
C CYS A 45 -4.71 -7.58 -8.31
N ARG A 46 -3.85 -8.60 -8.38
CA ARG A 46 -4.24 -9.91 -8.90
C ARG A 46 -5.13 -10.57 -7.84
N GLN A 47 -6.44 -10.48 -8.01
CA GLN A 47 -7.40 -11.17 -7.14
C GLN A 47 -7.45 -12.66 -7.52
N LYS A 48 -7.37 -13.55 -6.53
CA LYS A 48 -7.45 -15.01 -6.73
C LYS A 48 -8.88 -15.55 -6.64
N LYS A 49 -9.83 -14.76 -6.12
CA LYS A 49 -11.23 -15.11 -5.88
C LYS A 49 -12.12 -13.92 -6.22
N THR A 50 -13.39 -14.18 -6.52
CA THR A 50 -14.37 -13.12 -6.77
C THR A 50 -14.77 -12.44 -5.47
N GLN A 51 -15.34 -11.23 -5.55
CA GLN A 51 -15.86 -10.51 -4.38
C GLN A 51 -16.97 -11.29 -3.66
N GLN A 52 -17.84 -11.94 -4.43
CA GLN A 52 -18.94 -12.74 -3.90
C GLN A 52 -18.43 -13.93 -3.07
N ASP A 53 -17.42 -14.66 -3.56
CA ASP A 53 -16.84 -15.79 -2.83
C ASP A 53 -16.24 -15.36 -1.48
N LEU A 54 -15.65 -14.15 -1.42
CA LEU A 54 -15.07 -13.60 -0.20
C LEU A 54 -16.14 -13.24 0.82
N GLU A 55 -17.26 -12.65 0.36
CA GLU A 55 -18.39 -12.29 1.22
C GLU A 55 -19.08 -13.52 1.79
N GLU A 56 -19.29 -14.56 0.98
CA GLU A 56 -19.86 -15.83 1.43
C GLU A 56 -18.94 -16.50 2.46
N THR A 57 -17.64 -16.57 2.19
CA THR A 57 -16.65 -17.14 3.12
C THR A 57 -16.64 -16.37 4.45
N ARG A 58 -16.68 -15.03 4.39
CA ARG A 58 -16.71 -14.16 5.58
C ARG A 58 -17.96 -14.42 6.42
N LEU A 59 -19.12 -14.56 5.78
CA LEU A 59 -20.39 -14.77 6.48
C LEU A 59 -20.48 -16.16 7.11
N ALA A 60 -20.03 -17.19 6.39
CA ALA A 60 -19.95 -18.56 6.90
C ALA A 60 -19.02 -18.66 8.12
N PHE A 61 -17.84 -18.04 8.03
CA PHE A 61 -16.90 -17.97 9.16
C PHE A 61 -17.51 -17.25 10.37
N GLY A 62 -18.14 -16.10 10.17
CA GLY A 62 -18.76 -15.34 11.26
C GLY A 62 -19.84 -16.15 11.99
N LYS A 63 -20.71 -16.84 11.24
CA LYS A 63 -21.73 -17.73 11.82
C LYS A 63 -21.12 -18.84 12.66
N GLN A 64 -20.10 -19.52 12.12
CA GLN A 64 -19.43 -20.62 12.84
C GLN A 64 -18.73 -20.12 14.10
N PHE A 65 -17.98 -19.02 13.99
CA PHE A 65 -17.24 -18.45 15.11
C PHE A 65 -18.16 -18.09 16.27
N HIS A 66 -19.29 -17.42 16.00
CA HIS A 66 -20.27 -17.06 17.03
C HIS A 66 -21.02 -18.25 17.62
N ALA A 67 -21.21 -19.33 16.85
CA ALA A 67 -21.79 -20.57 17.38
C ALA A 67 -20.83 -21.28 18.35
N ASP A 68 -19.54 -21.33 18.00
CA ASP A 68 -18.50 -22.00 18.82
C ASP A 68 -18.10 -21.18 20.05
N HIS A 69 -18.26 -19.85 19.99
CA HIS A 69 -17.80 -18.90 21.00
C HIS A 69 -18.91 -17.90 21.39
N PRO A 70 -20.02 -18.36 22.01
CA PRO A 70 -21.17 -17.51 22.31
C PRO A 70 -20.86 -16.39 23.32
N ASP A 71 -19.92 -16.64 24.24
CA ASP A 71 -19.59 -15.74 25.36
C ASP A 71 -18.36 -14.87 25.10
N VAL A 72 -17.82 -14.85 23.87
CA VAL A 72 -16.67 -13.98 23.56
C VAL A 72 -17.12 -12.53 23.52
N ALA A 73 -16.75 -11.80 24.57
CA ALA A 73 -16.93 -10.36 24.63
C ALA A 73 -16.04 -9.65 23.59
N LEU A 74 -16.58 -8.59 22.98
CA LEU A 74 -15.91 -7.84 21.91
C LEU A 74 -14.62 -7.15 22.39
N ASP A 75 -14.50 -6.87 23.67
CA ASP A 75 -13.29 -6.30 24.30
C ASP A 75 -12.14 -7.31 24.43
N CYS A 76 -12.40 -8.59 24.19
CA CYS A 76 -11.40 -9.65 24.14
C CYS A 76 -11.03 -10.06 22.71
N LEU A 77 -11.69 -9.49 21.69
CA LEU A 77 -11.44 -9.82 20.28
C LEU A 77 -10.47 -8.81 19.65
N TYR A 78 -9.31 -9.30 19.23
CA TYR A 78 -8.26 -8.51 18.59
C TYR A 78 -8.02 -9.01 17.17
N ASN A 79 -8.11 -8.11 16.19
CA ASN A 79 -7.61 -8.35 14.85
C ASN A 79 -6.17 -7.84 14.76
N ALA A 80 -5.27 -8.67 14.22
CA ALA A 80 -3.85 -8.36 14.10
C ALA A 80 -3.39 -8.67 12.68
N ASP A 81 -2.68 -7.75 12.04
CA ASP A 81 -2.11 -7.98 10.71
C ASP A 81 -0.72 -7.35 10.56
N GLU A 82 0.12 -8.02 9.76
CA GLU A 82 1.48 -7.60 9.48
C GLU A 82 1.54 -6.85 8.15
N THR A 83 1.95 -5.58 8.19
CA THR A 83 2.15 -4.77 6.98
C THR A 83 3.61 -4.37 6.80
N GLY A 84 4.07 -4.44 5.55
CA GLY A 84 5.40 -3.97 5.16
C GLY A 84 5.40 -2.47 4.89
N ILE A 85 6.17 -1.71 5.66
CA ILE A 85 6.46 -0.29 5.41
C ILE A 85 7.78 -0.22 4.63
N GLN A 86 7.72 0.29 3.40
CA GLN A 86 8.91 0.54 2.59
C GLN A 86 9.44 1.95 2.89
N TYR A 87 10.69 2.06 3.33
CA TYR A 87 11.33 3.35 3.61
C TYR A 87 11.65 4.12 2.32
N ASP A 88 12.00 3.38 1.26
CA ASP A 88 12.31 3.96 -0.04
C ASP A 88 11.23 3.56 -1.04
N MET A 89 10.28 4.46 -1.25
CA MET A 89 9.45 4.43 -2.44
C MET A 89 10.32 4.95 -3.59
N CYS A 90 11.36 4.21 -3.97
CA CYS A 90 12.10 4.49 -5.19
C CYS A 90 11.03 4.58 -6.28
N PRO A 91 10.82 5.76 -6.92
CA PRO A 91 9.71 5.90 -7.85
C PRO A 91 9.90 4.83 -8.91
N SER A 92 8.88 3.98 -9.11
CA SER A 92 8.88 2.90 -10.11
C SER A 92 9.00 3.42 -11.56
N THR A 93 9.36 4.69 -11.73
CA THR A 93 9.49 5.42 -12.99
C THR A 93 10.43 6.60 -12.76
N ILE A 94 11.64 6.49 -13.30
CA ILE A 94 12.62 7.59 -13.37
C ILE A 94 12.45 8.27 -14.72
N TRP A 95 12.22 9.58 -14.73
CA TRP A 95 12.16 10.37 -15.96
C TRP A 95 13.58 10.65 -16.43
N ALA A 96 13.99 10.02 -17.54
CA ALA A 96 15.24 10.31 -18.22
C ALA A 96 15.01 11.25 -19.42
N VAL A 97 15.97 12.16 -19.66
CA VAL A 97 15.95 13.07 -20.81
C VAL A 97 16.07 12.25 -22.11
N ARG A 98 15.29 12.62 -23.14
CA ARG A 98 15.25 11.91 -24.43
C ARG A 98 16.63 11.93 -25.09
N GLY A 99 17.33 10.79 -25.07
CA GLY A 99 18.69 10.63 -25.63
C GLY A 99 19.83 10.59 -24.61
N GLY A 100 19.56 10.76 -23.31
CA GLY A 100 20.54 10.61 -22.22
C GLY A 100 20.44 9.24 -21.54
N GLY A 101 21.58 8.70 -21.08
CA GLY A 101 21.62 7.44 -20.35
C GLY A 101 20.90 7.53 -19.00
N SER A 102 20.07 6.53 -18.69
CA SER A 102 19.31 6.43 -17.44
C SER A 102 20.14 5.80 -16.31
N TYR A 103 21.39 6.22 -16.14
CA TYR A 103 22.27 5.63 -15.13
C TYR A 103 22.03 6.29 -13.77
N VAL A 104 21.47 5.51 -12.83
CA VAL A 104 21.48 5.84 -11.41
C VAL A 104 22.64 5.10 -10.78
N ALA A 105 23.71 5.82 -10.41
CA ALA A 105 24.73 5.27 -9.54
C ALA A 105 24.06 5.01 -8.18
N ASN A 106 23.92 3.73 -7.82
CA ASN A 106 23.34 3.24 -6.58
C ASN A 106 21.82 3.50 -6.42
N SER A 107 20.99 2.92 -7.30
CA SER A 107 19.67 2.49 -6.84
C SER A 107 19.85 1.21 -6.04
N GLU A 108 19.83 1.28 -4.72
CA GLU A 108 19.66 0.07 -3.92
C GLU A 108 18.31 -0.56 -4.32
N THR A 109 18.35 -1.67 -5.06
CA THR A 109 17.15 -2.39 -5.52
C THR A 109 16.31 -2.93 -4.36
N HIS A 110 16.84 -2.85 -3.14
CA HIS A 110 16.22 -3.31 -1.91
C HIS A 110 15.90 -2.09 -1.07
N SER A 111 14.72 -1.48 -1.30
CA SER A 111 14.15 -0.57 -0.32
C SER A 111 14.18 -1.27 1.05
N TYR A 112 14.82 -0.67 2.06
CA TYR A 112 14.69 -1.17 3.42
C TYR A 112 13.20 -1.29 3.74
N ARG A 113 12.77 -2.50 4.12
CA ARG A 113 11.38 -2.81 4.46
C ARG A 113 11.31 -3.05 5.96
N MET A 114 10.66 -2.14 6.68
CA MET A 114 10.24 -2.36 8.06
C MET A 114 8.94 -3.14 8.04
N THR A 115 8.80 -4.06 8.98
CA THR A 115 7.51 -4.71 9.23
C THR A 115 6.85 -4.01 10.41
N ALA A 116 5.58 -3.65 10.27
CA ALA A 116 4.73 -3.20 11.37
C ALA A 116 3.60 -4.21 11.59
N LEU A 117 3.39 -4.61 12.84
CA LEU A 117 2.22 -5.35 13.29
C LEU A 117 1.19 -4.32 13.79
N LEU A 118 0.02 -4.34 13.16
CA LEU A 118 -1.12 -3.50 13.50
C LEU A 118 -2.14 -4.33 14.25
N THR A 119 -2.60 -3.85 15.40
CA THR A 119 -3.61 -4.53 16.21
C THR A 119 -4.79 -3.59 16.46
N VAL A 120 -5.99 -4.09 16.22
CA VAL A 120 -7.25 -3.36 16.44
C VAL A 120 -8.19 -4.25 17.23
N ARG A 121 -8.72 -3.74 18.33
CA ARG A 121 -9.74 -4.41 19.13
C ARG A 121 -11.11 -4.23 18.49
N ALA A 122 -12.03 -5.18 18.69
CA ALA A 122 -13.32 -5.19 17.99
C ALA A 122 -14.24 -4.01 18.35
N ASP A 123 -14.00 -3.31 19.46
CA ASP A 123 -14.66 -2.04 19.81
C ASP A 123 -14.11 -0.83 19.01
N GLY A 124 -13.13 -1.04 18.13
CA GLY A 124 -12.49 -0.02 17.31
C GLY A 124 -11.26 0.61 17.95
N ALA A 125 -10.87 0.20 19.16
CA ALA A 125 -9.66 0.70 19.79
C ALA A 125 -8.41 0.23 19.01
N LYS A 126 -7.58 1.18 18.60
CA LYS A 126 -6.31 0.92 17.92
C LYS A 126 -5.21 0.77 18.96
N LEU A 127 -4.52 -0.36 18.95
CA LEU A 127 -3.39 -0.59 19.83
C LEU A 127 -2.12 0.07 19.25
N PRO A 128 -1.08 0.27 20.08
CA PRO A 128 0.21 0.78 19.62
C PRO A 128 0.75 -0.04 18.44
N ILE A 129 1.30 0.67 17.44
CA ILE A 129 1.97 0.03 16.32
C ILE A 129 3.23 -0.65 16.83
N LEU A 130 3.37 -1.94 16.53
CA LEU A 130 4.53 -2.73 16.92
C LEU A 130 5.47 -2.88 15.72
N PHE A 131 6.74 -2.49 15.86
CA PHE A 131 7.73 -2.69 14.81
C PHE A 131 8.45 -4.02 15.01
N VAL A 132 8.50 -4.83 13.95
CA VAL A 132 9.20 -6.11 13.97
C VAL A 132 10.63 -5.90 13.50
N ILE A 133 11.55 -6.05 14.44
CA ILE A 133 12.99 -5.93 14.21
C ILE A 133 13.59 -7.33 14.14
N ARG A 134 14.58 -7.52 13.26
CA ARG A 134 15.36 -8.75 13.22
C ARG A 134 16.32 -8.78 14.41
N GLY A 135 16.19 -9.79 15.26
CA GLY A 135 17.10 -10.02 16.38
C GLY A 135 17.79 -11.38 16.29
N VAL A 136 18.90 -11.51 17.01
CA VAL A 136 19.56 -12.79 17.31
C VAL A 136 19.13 -13.21 18.72
N THR A 137 18.84 -14.49 18.94
CA THR A 137 18.52 -15.01 20.28
C THR A 137 19.67 -14.73 21.25
N GLY A 138 19.39 -14.03 22.35
CA GLY A 138 20.42 -13.61 23.32
C GLY A 138 21.27 -12.40 22.87
N GLY A 139 21.01 -11.85 21.68
CA GLY A 139 21.66 -10.63 21.20
C GLY A 139 21.04 -9.38 21.84
N THR A 140 21.86 -8.34 21.99
CA THR A 140 21.41 -7.01 22.42
C THR A 140 20.72 -6.28 21.28
N ILE A 141 19.63 -5.58 21.56
CA ILE A 141 19.01 -4.65 20.61
C ILE A 141 19.85 -3.37 20.64
N GLU A 142 20.43 -2.97 19.52
CA GLU A 142 21.15 -1.70 19.43
C GLU A 142 20.18 -0.53 19.57
N THR A 143 20.24 0.17 20.70
CA THR A 143 19.33 1.28 21.02
C THR A 143 19.73 2.60 20.35
N ASN A 144 20.96 2.69 19.84
CA ASN A 144 21.52 3.90 19.24
C ASN A 144 20.98 4.20 17.83
N GLU A 145 20.44 3.20 17.13
CA GLU A 145 19.83 3.38 15.81
C GLU A 145 18.39 3.94 15.88
N PHE A 146 17.77 3.89 17.06
CA PHE A 146 16.40 4.35 17.26
C PHE A 146 16.41 5.76 17.86
N LEU A 147 16.11 6.76 17.04
CA LEU A 147 15.87 8.11 17.53
C LEU A 147 14.80 8.09 18.65
N PRO A 148 14.91 8.92 19.70
CA PRO A 148 13.97 8.93 20.83
C PRO A 148 12.49 9.07 20.43
N THR A 149 12.21 9.62 19.25
CA THR A 149 10.88 9.77 18.69
C THR A 149 10.25 8.44 18.25
N ILE A 150 11.05 7.44 17.84
CA ILE A 150 10.58 6.11 17.40
C ILE A 150 10.36 5.18 18.61
N LEU A 151 11.07 5.42 19.72
CA LEU A 151 11.00 4.64 20.95
C LEU A 151 9.69 4.78 21.76
N LYS A 152 8.69 5.52 21.24
CA LYS A 152 7.33 5.52 21.81
C LYS A 152 6.50 4.31 21.39
N GLY A 153 6.98 3.47 20.45
CA GLY A 153 6.35 2.22 20.06
C GLY A 153 6.84 1.03 20.89
N THR A 154 5.96 0.08 21.19
CA THR A 154 6.33 -1.20 21.81
C THR A 154 6.96 -2.10 20.73
N PHE A 155 8.07 -2.77 21.05
CA PHE A 155 8.76 -3.65 20.10
C PHE A 155 8.56 -5.11 20.48
N THR A 156 8.26 -5.96 19.49
CA THR A 156 8.11 -7.41 19.70
C THR A 156 9.15 -8.17 18.87
N PRO A 157 10.05 -8.94 19.49
CA PRO A 157 10.96 -9.81 18.76
C PRO A 157 10.18 -10.98 18.14
N CYS A 158 10.30 -11.17 16.82
CA CYS A 158 9.67 -12.28 16.11
C CYS A 158 10.68 -13.19 15.41
N ARG A 159 10.48 -14.51 15.53
CA ARG A 159 11.30 -15.53 14.89
C ARG A 159 10.71 -15.90 13.53
N LYS A 160 11.53 -15.89 12.49
CA LYS A 160 11.14 -16.36 11.15
C LYS A 160 10.88 -17.88 11.20
N LYS A 161 9.70 -18.34 10.76
CA LYS A 161 9.49 -19.76 10.42
C LYS A 161 10.37 -20.09 9.21
N ARG A 162 11.20 -21.14 9.31
CA ARG A 162 11.95 -21.65 8.16
C ARG A 162 10.92 -22.18 7.16
N GLY A 163 10.94 -21.62 5.95
CA GLY A 163 10.24 -22.17 4.78
C GLY A 163 11.04 -23.29 4.15
#